data_AF-A0A7G8X1C8-F1
#
_entry.id   AF-A0A7G8X1C8-F1
#
_cell.length_a   1.000
_cell.length_b   1.000
_cell.length_c   1.000
_cell.angle_alpha   90.00
_cell.angle_beta   90.00
_cell.angle_gamma   90.00
#
_symmetry.space_group_name_H-M   'P 1'
#
loop_
_entity.id
_entity.type
_entity.pdbx_description
1 polymer ?
#
loop_
_entity_poly.entity_id
_entity_poly.type
_entity_poly.pdbx_seq_one_letter_code
_entity_poly.pdbx_strand_id
1 'polypeptide(L)'
;MWGGGNLMAYVPTDWKNREVERPRTFTAVDNPDGTITLVPAEGTISEPGTPIIAVNMNKIEQGIADAVPKTEKGAANGVATLGPDGKVPISQSGTVPVPDASTTVKGIVKLNTSIVSSSLTEAATPSAVAAVNAKLNDTGWINIDPGNGWALKNGPNDFRYRIKNGVAHIVCNLYPYMDSPGEILNYQGIPTRPSTNYTCMGFLWRNGYFDPQALEVRTDGDIIYKGTQIPQRNMDLIFNLTFPVGI
;
A
#
# COMPACT_ATOMS: atom_id res chain seq x y z
N MET A 1 -18.95 -55.97 6.30
CA MET A 1 -17.92 -55.49 5.37
C MET A 1 -18.48 -55.61 3.97
N TRP A 2 -18.93 -54.49 3.38
CA TRP A 2 -19.41 -54.48 2.00
C TRP A 2 -18.19 -54.32 1.10
N GLY A 3 -17.90 -55.36 0.31
CA GLY A 3 -16.69 -55.45 -0.50
C GLY A 3 -16.65 -54.36 -1.56
N GLY A 4 -15.52 -53.68 -1.65
CA GLY A 4 -15.23 -52.69 -2.67
C GLY A 4 -15.25 -53.35 -4.05
N GLY A 5 -16.39 -53.26 -4.73
CA GLY A 5 -16.48 -53.54 -6.15
C GLY A 5 -15.65 -52.49 -6.89
N ASN A 6 -14.66 -52.98 -7.64
CA ASN A 6 -13.85 -52.20 -8.56
C ASN A 6 -14.83 -51.46 -9.50
N LEU A 7 -14.95 -50.13 -9.36
CA LEU A 7 -15.75 -49.33 -10.28
C LEU A 7 -15.09 -49.44 -11.65
N MET A 8 -15.71 -50.16 -12.58
CA MET A 8 -15.18 -50.24 -13.94
C MET A 8 -15.14 -48.83 -14.53
N ALA A 9 -14.00 -48.48 -15.13
CA ALA A 9 -13.88 -47.24 -15.89
C ALA A 9 -14.96 -47.19 -16.98
N TYR A 10 -15.54 -46.02 -17.19
CA TYR A 10 -16.55 -45.80 -18.23
C TYR A 10 -16.04 -46.28 -19.59
N VAL A 11 -16.81 -47.16 -20.25
CA VAL A 11 -16.54 -47.60 -21.62
C VAL A 11 -17.54 -46.91 -22.57
N PRO A 12 -17.08 -45.99 -23.44
CA PRO A 12 -17.95 -45.29 -24.38
C PRO A 12 -18.70 -46.25 -25.30
N THR A 13 -19.97 -45.94 -25.57
CA THR A 13 -20.75 -46.65 -26.58
C THR A 13 -20.43 -46.08 -27.95
N ASP A 14 -20.10 -46.95 -28.91
CA ASP A 14 -20.03 -46.57 -30.32
C ASP A 14 -21.46 -46.47 -30.88
N TRP A 15 -21.94 -45.24 -31.05
CA TRP A 15 -23.31 -44.97 -31.48
C TRP A 15 -23.41 -45.05 -33.00
N LYS A 16 -24.18 -46.01 -33.49
CA LYS A 16 -24.45 -46.18 -34.91
C LYS A 16 -25.84 -45.69 -35.25
N ASN A 17 -25.95 -45.04 -36.40
CA ASN A 17 -27.23 -44.64 -36.93
C ASN A 17 -27.97 -45.87 -37.47
N ARG A 18 -29.30 -45.80 -37.53
CA ARG A 18 -30.09 -46.84 -38.18
C ARG A 18 -30.24 -46.50 -39.65
N GLU A 19 -29.66 -47.33 -40.51
CA GLU A 19 -29.65 -47.14 -41.95
C GLU A 19 -30.52 -48.21 -42.63
N VAL A 20 -31.49 -47.76 -43.43
CA VAL A 20 -32.49 -48.59 -44.11
C VAL A 20 -32.62 -48.16 -45.57
N GLU A 21 -33.00 -49.09 -46.44
CA GLU A 21 -33.09 -48.86 -47.89
C GLU A 21 -34.04 -47.71 -48.26
N ARG A 22 -35.19 -47.61 -47.57
CA ARG A 22 -36.24 -46.62 -47.86
C ARG A 22 -36.68 -45.89 -46.59
N PRO A 23 -35.88 -44.93 -46.08
CA PRO A 23 -36.18 -44.22 -44.84
C PRO A 23 -37.55 -43.53 -44.89
N ARG A 24 -38.26 -43.52 -43.75
CA ARG A 24 -39.56 -42.84 -43.57
C ARG A 24 -40.66 -43.32 -44.53
N THR A 25 -40.59 -44.56 -45.01
CA THR A 25 -41.63 -45.20 -45.82
C THR A 25 -42.53 -46.06 -44.94
N PHE A 26 -43.85 -46.01 -45.17
CA PHE A 26 -44.84 -46.72 -44.37
C PHE A 26 -45.93 -47.32 -45.28
N THR A 27 -46.48 -48.47 -44.88
CA THR A 27 -47.74 -48.99 -45.40
C THR A 27 -48.88 -48.56 -44.49
N ALA A 28 -49.94 -48.01 -45.08
CA ALA A 28 -51.15 -47.66 -44.37
C ALA A 28 -52.09 -48.86 -44.31
N VAL A 29 -52.60 -49.16 -43.11
CA VAL A 29 -53.64 -50.16 -42.88
C VAL A 29 -54.84 -49.43 -42.29
N ASP A 30 -55.94 -49.42 -43.02
CA ASP A 30 -57.22 -48.88 -42.55
C ASP A 30 -57.84 -49.86 -41.56
N ASN A 31 -58.08 -49.41 -40.33
CA ASN A 31 -58.69 -50.22 -39.29
C ASN A 31 -60.23 -50.09 -39.34
N PRO A 32 -60.98 -51.12 -38.88
CA PRO A 32 -62.45 -51.07 -38.85
C PRO A 32 -63.05 -49.95 -37.99
N ASP A 33 -62.27 -49.41 -37.05
CA ASP A 33 -62.65 -48.29 -36.19
C ASP A 33 -62.45 -46.90 -36.85
N GLY A 34 -62.02 -46.87 -38.11
CA GLY A 34 -61.77 -45.64 -38.87
C GLY A 34 -60.40 -45.00 -38.61
N THR A 35 -59.55 -45.61 -37.78
CA THR A 35 -58.15 -45.18 -37.63
C THR A 35 -57.26 -45.79 -38.70
N ILE A 36 -56.08 -45.20 -38.95
CA ILE A 36 -55.07 -45.75 -39.86
C ILE A 36 -53.83 -46.11 -39.06
N THR A 37 -53.39 -47.37 -39.15
CA THR A 37 -52.10 -47.80 -38.62
C THR A 37 -51.03 -47.63 -39.69
N LEU A 38 -49.97 -46.86 -39.41
CA LEU A 38 -48.79 -46.77 -40.27
C LEU A 38 -47.76 -47.79 -39.83
N VAL A 39 -47.54 -48.82 -40.64
CA VAL A 39 -46.50 -49.84 -40.42
C VAL A 39 -45.24 -49.44 -41.20
N PRO A 40 -44.06 -49.35 -40.58
CA PRO A 40 -42.82 -49.07 -41.30
C PRO A 40 -42.59 -50.06 -42.46
N ALA A 41 -42.29 -49.55 -43.65
CA ALA A 41 -42.08 -50.31 -44.88
C ALA A 41 -40.75 -49.90 -45.52
N GLU A 42 -39.70 -50.03 -44.72
CA GLU A 42 -38.39 -49.41 -44.95
C GLU A 42 -37.44 -50.22 -45.85
N GLY A 43 -37.89 -51.33 -46.41
CA GLY A 43 -37.08 -52.23 -47.23
C GLY A 43 -36.04 -52.99 -46.41
N THR A 44 -34.88 -53.26 -47.01
CA THR A 44 -33.77 -53.94 -46.34
C THR A 44 -33.10 -53.04 -45.30
N ILE A 45 -32.75 -53.60 -44.13
CA ILE A 45 -32.03 -52.88 -43.07
C ILE A 45 -30.53 -53.08 -43.31
N SER A 46 -29.84 -52.02 -43.71
CA SER A 46 -28.39 -52.04 -43.96
C SER A 46 -27.60 -51.97 -42.65
N GLU A 47 -28.03 -51.14 -41.70
CA GLU A 47 -27.51 -51.11 -40.34
C GLU A 47 -28.65 -50.95 -39.32
N PRO A 48 -28.73 -51.81 -38.29
CA PRO A 48 -29.83 -51.75 -37.32
C PRO A 48 -29.76 -50.54 -36.38
N GLY A 49 -28.59 -49.87 -36.29
CA GLY A 49 -28.31 -48.77 -35.39
C GLY A 49 -28.15 -49.18 -33.91
N THR A 50 -27.66 -48.24 -33.10
CA THR A 50 -27.56 -48.43 -31.65
C THR A 50 -28.88 -48.01 -30.99
N PRO A 51 -29.55 -48.90 -30.23
CA PRO A 51 -30.85 -48.59 -29.66
C PRO A 51 -30.75 -47.53 -28.57
N ILE A 52 -31.71 -46.60 -28.55
CA ILE A 52 -31.84 -45.58 -27.50
C ILE A 52 -32.61 -46.19 -26.32
N ILE A 53 -31.89 -46.93 -25.48
CA ILE A 53 -32.46 -47.62 -24.30
C ILE A 53 -31.76 -47.16 -23.02
N ALA A 54 -32.41 -47.35 -21.87
CA ALA A 54 -31.89 -46.93 -20.57
C ALA A 54 -30.46 -47.38 -20.30
N VAL A 55 -30.10 -48.60 -20.70
CA VAL A 55 -28.72 -49.12 -20.54
C VAL A 55 -27.69 -48.25 -21.29
N ASN A 56 -28.01 -47.82 -22.52
CA ASN A 56 -27.11 -46.99 -23.33
C ASN A 56 -27.14 -45.53 -22.89
N MET A 57 -28.29 -45.02 -22.44
CA MET A 57 -28.42 -43.66 -21.90
C MET A 57 -27.72 -43.49 -20.55
N ASN A 58 -27.84 -44.47 -19.64
CA ASN A 58 -27.17 -44.45 -18.34
C ASN A 58 -25.63 -44.45 -18.48
N LYS A 59 -25.10 -45.06 -19.54
CA LYS A 59 -23.68 -44.98 -19.87
C LYS A 59 -23.24 -43.53 -20.11
N ILE A 60 -24.00 -42.74 -20.88
CA ILE A 60 -23.67 -41.32 -21.13
C ILE A 60 -23.66 -40.52 -19.82
N GLU A 61 -24.69 -40.68 -18.99
CA GLU A 61 -24.76 -40.02 -17.66
C GLU A 61 -23.56 -40.38 -16.78
N GLN A 62 -23.19 -41.66 -16.76
CA GLN A 62 -22.03 -42.13 -16.02
C GLN A 62 -20.73 -41.50 -16.55
N GLY A 63 -20.56 -41.44 -17.88
CA GLY A 63 -19.40 -40.80 -18.50
C GLY A 63 -19.27 -39.31 -18.16
N ILE A 64 -20.40 -38.59 -18.05
CA ILE A 64 -20.41 -37.18 -17.62
C ILE A 64 -20.10 -37.06 -16.13
N ALA A 65 -20.69 -37.91 -15.29
CA ALA A 65 -20.43 -37.94 -13.86
C ALA A 65 -18.95 -38.26 -13.55
N ASP A 66 -18.34 -39.12 -14.35
CA ASP A 66 -16.95 -39.58 -14.21
C ASP A 66 -15.95 -38.75 -15.01
N ALA A 67 -16.40 -37.78 -15.82
CA ALA A 67 -15.55 -36.97 -16.69
C ALA A 67 -14.40 -36.28 -15.95
N VAL A 68 -14.57 -36.05 -14.65
CA VAL A 68 -13.48 -35.75 -13.73
C VAL A 68 -13.53 -36.76 -12.57
N PRO A 69 -12.62 -37.74 -12.54
CA PRO A 69 -12.53 -38.70 -11.45
C PRO A 69 -12.38 -38.00 -10.11
N LYS A 70 -13.08 -38.49 -9.07
CA LYS A 70 -12.96 -37.93 -7.71
C LYS A 70 -11.52 -37.95 -7.18
N THR A 71 -10.72 -38.89 -7.66
CA THR A 71 -9.29 -39.03 -7.33
C THR A 71 -8.42 -37.91 -7.90
N GLU A 72 -8.88 -37.21 -8.95
CA GLU A 72 -8.15 -36.10 -9.57
C GLU A 72 -8.55 -34.74 -8.99
N LYS A 73 -9.70 -34.65 -8.33
CA LYS A 73 -10.20 -33.41 -7.73
C LYS A 73 -9.40 -33.06 -6.48
N GLY A 74 -8.66 -31.95 -6.55
CA GLY A 74 -7.81 -31.48 -5.45
C GLY A 74 -6.58 -32.35 -5.18
N ALA A 75 -6.30 -33.33 -6.05
CA ALA A 75 -5.07 -34.12 -6.00
C ALA A 75 -3.91 -33.37 -6.66
N ALA A 76 -2.68 -33.70 -6.25
CA ALA A 76 -1.48 -33.19 -6.92
C ALA A 76 -1.47 -33.61 -8.39
N ASN A 77 -1.15 -32.68 -9.29
CA ASN A 77 -1.22 -32.86 -10.75
C ASN A 77 -2.62 -33.16 -11.32
N GLY A 78 -3.68 -32.97 -10.52
CA GLY A 78 -5.07 -33.12 -10.95
C GLY A 78 -5.75 -31.78 -11.25
N VAL A 79 -7.07 -31.74 -11.10
CA VAL A 79 -7.87 -30.52 -11.30
C VAL A 79 -8.20 -29.86 -9.98
N ALA A 80 -8.11 -28.53 -9.93
CA ALA A 80 -8.44 -27.78 -8.73
C ALA A 80 -9.95 -27.77 -8.48
N THR A 81 -10.36 -27.97 -7.23
CA THR A 81 -11.73 -27.74 -6.77
C THR A 81 -11.84 -26.33 -6.24
N LEU A 82 -12.86 -25.57 -6.62
CA LEU A 82 -13.08 -24.21 -6.11
C LEU A 82 -13.84 -24.23 -4.79
N GLY A 83 -13.50 -23.31 -3.89
CA GLY A 83 -14.27 -23.00 -2.69
C GLY A 83 -15.54 -22.20 -3.02
N PRO A 84 -16.39 -21.94 -2.01
CA PRO A 84 -17.61 -21.13 -2.17
C PRO A 84 -17.37 -19.71 -2.70
N ASP A 85 -16.14 -19.20 -2.55
CA ASP A 85 -15.68 -17.89 -3.02
C ASP A 85 -15.14 -17.92 -4.46
N GLY A 86 -15.23 -19.07 -5.15
CA GLY A 86 -14.76 -19.24 -6.52
C GLY A 86 -13.24 -19.34 -6.66
N LYS A 87 -12.50 -19.54 -5.56
CA LYS A 87 -11.03 -19.64 -5.56
C LYS A 87 -10.57 -21.05 -5.27
N VAL A 88 -9.35 -21.37 -5.69
CA VAL A 88 -8.68 -22.62 -5.29
C VAL A 88 -8.34 -22.51 -3.80
N PRO A 89 -8.82 -23.43 -2.94
CA PRO A 89 -8.49 -23.44 -1.53
C PRO A 89 -6.98 -23.55 -1.31
N ILE A 90 -6.47 -22.90 -0.27
CA ILE A 90 -5.02 -22.86 0.01
C ILE A 90 -4.43 -24.26 0.23
N SER A 91 -5.24 -25.22 0.67
CA SER A 91 -4.85 -26.63 0.81
C SER A 91 -4.48 -27.30 -0.52
N GLN A 92 -4.96 -26.78 -1.65
CA GLN A 92 -4.66 -27.27 -3.00
C GLN A 92 -3.63 -26.41 -3.74
N SER A 93 -3.48 -25.14 -3.37
CA SER A 93 -2.60 -24.20 -4.07
C SER A 93 -1.11 -24.47 -3.88
N GLY A 94 -0.74 -25.30 -2.90
CA GLY A 94 0.64 -25.47 -2.47
C GLY A 94 1.19 -24.18 -1.85
N THR A 95 1.76 -24.29 -0.65
CA THR A 95 2.56 -23.18 -0.12
C THR A 95 3.88 -23.21 -0.87
N VAL A 96 4.02 -22.38 -1.91
CA VAL A 96 5.35 -21.98 -2.37
C VAL A 96 5.90 -21.09 -1.26
N PRO A 97 6.96 -21.48 -0.52
CA PRO A 97 7.57 -20.60 0.45
C PRO A 97 8.21 -19.46 -0.32
N VAL A 98 7.50 -18.34 -0.43
CA VAL A 98 8.08 -17.10 -0.93
C VAL A 98 8.78 -16.47 0.26
N PRO A 99 10.12 -16.33 0.25
CA PRO A 99 10.81 -15.71 1.36
C PRO A 99 10.39 -14.24 1.49
N ASP A 100 10.47 -13.72 2.71
CA ASP A 100 10.39 -12.28 2.93
C ASP A 100 11.60 -11.59 2.29
N ALA A 101 11.42 -10.37 1.79
CA ALA A 101 12.56 -9.65 1.25
C ALA A 101 13.49 -9.18 2.36
N SER A 102 14.78 -9.14 2.04
CA SER A 102 15.82 -8.52 2.85
C SER A 102 16.72 -7.67 1.94
N THR A 103 17.75 -7.06 2.52
CA THR A 103 18.78 -6.35 1.74
C THR A 103 19.64 -7.27 0.88
N THR A 104 19.57 -8.60 1.09
CA THR A 104 20.38 -9.60 0.38
C THR A 104 19.54 -10.67 -0.34
N VAL A 105 18.25 -10.80 0.00
CA VAL A 105 17.34 -11.82 -0.53
C VAL A 105 16.11 -11.14 -1.11
N LYS A 106 15.74 -11.48 -2.34
CA LYS A 106 14.48 -11.01 -2.95
C LYS A 106 13.29 -11.73 -2.29
N GLY A 107 12.20 -11.01 -2.07
CA GLY A 107 11.01 -11.56 -1.43
C GLY A 107 9.81 -10.61 -1.44
N ILE A 108 8.77 -10.96 -0.70
CA ILE A 108 7.58 -10.11 -0.51
C ILE A 108 7.80 -9.20 0.71
N VAL A 109 7.27 -7.96 0.67
CA VAL A 109 7.35 -6.99 1.77
C VAL A 109 5.99 -6.37 2.01
N LYS A 110 5.63 -6.19 3.28
CA LYS A 110 4.44 -5.44 3.68
C LYS A 110 4.71 -3.94 3.63
N LEU A 111 3.78 -3.17 3.08
CA LEU A 111 3.90 -1.72 2.96
C LEU A 111 3.43 -0.98 4.23
N ASN A 112 4.11 0.12 4.58
CA ASN A 112 3.79 0.98 5.71
C ASN A 112 3.73 2.46 5.30
N THR A 113 2.68 3.15 5.74
CA THR A 113 2.41 4.58 5.46
C THR A 113 2.82 5.52 6.59
N SER A 114 3.30 5.01 7.71
CA SER A 114 3.78 5.82 8.84
C SER A 114 5.06 6.57 8.47
N ILE A 115 5.12 7.85 8.87
CA ILE A 115 6.28 8.74 8.68
C ILE A 115 7.27 8.71 9.85
N VAL A 116 6.99 7.91 10.89
CA VAL A 116 7.82 7.76 12.10
C VAL A 116 8.01 6.28 12.47
N SER A 117 7.90 5.38 11.49
CA SER A 117 8.07 3.95 11.72
C SER A 117 9.51 3.60 12.05
N SER A 118 9.70 2.69 13.00
CA SER A 118 10.99 2.05 13.30
C SER A 118 11.07 0.61 12.76
N SER A 119 10.12 0.20 11.90
CA SER A 119 10.10 -1.16 11.35
C SER A 119 11.26 -1.39 10.39
N LEU A 120 11.92 -2.54 10.53
CA LEU A 120 12.97 -3.02 9.63
C LEU A 120 12.47 -4.08 8.65
N THR A 121 11.20 -4.49 8.76
CA THR A 121 10.58 -5.56 7.96
C THR A 121 9.46 -5.08 7.04
N GLU A 122 9.12 -3.80 7.10
CA GLU A 122 8.10 -3.18 6.25
C GLU A 122 8.74 -2.12 5.34
N ALA A 123 8.26 -2.00 4.12
CA ALA A 123 8.73 -0.99 3.17
C ALA A 123 7.88 0.29 3.28
N ALA A 124 8.56 1.44 3.22
CA ALA A 124 7.87 2.73 3.17
C ALA A 124 7.07 2.88 1.87
N THR A 125 5.85 3.40 1.98
CA THR A 125 5.05 3.80 0.81
C THR A 125 5.56 5.11 0.20
N PRO A 126 5.32 5.35 -1.11
CA PRO A 126 5.63 6.64 -1.73
C PRO A 126 4.99 7.83 -1.00
N SER A 127 3.79 7.67 -0.46
CA SER A 127 3.11 8.69 0.34
C SER A 127 3.86 9.01 1.65
N ALA A 128 4.41 8.01 2.33
CA ALA A 128 5.20 8.23 3.54
C ALA A 128 6.49 8.98 3.22
N VAL A 129 7.20 8.58 2.16
CA VAL A 129 8.44 9.24 1.71
C VAL A 129 8.16 10.69 1.32
N ALA A 130 7.09 10.94 0.55
CA ALA A 130 6.70 12.30 0.16
C ALA A 130 6.34 13.17 1.37
N ALA A 131 5.64 12.63 2.36
CA ALA A 131 5.27 13.36 3.58
C ALA A 131 6.47 13.71 4.46
N VAL A 132 7.45 12.81 4.59
CA VAL A 132 8.73 13.12 5.27
C VAL A 132 9.47 14.23 4.52
N ASN A 133 9.58 14.12 3.20
CA ASN A 133 10.27 15.13 2.38
C ASN A 133 9.61 16.52 2.49
N ALA A 134 8.27 16.56 2.54
CA ALA A 134 7.53 17.81 2.75
C ALA A 134 7.85 18.46 4.11
N LYS A 135 7.93 17.67 5.20
CA LYS A 135 8.30 18.18 6.53
C LYS A 135 9.75 18.66 6.63
N LEU A 136 10.67 18.03 5.89
CA LEU A 136 12.06 18.49 5.82
C LEU A 136 12.20 19.78 5.01
N ASN A 137 11.34 19.97 4.00
CA ASN A 137 11.32 21.18 3.18
C ASN A 137 10.72 22.39 3.90
N ASP A 138 9.76 22.20 4.81
CA ASP A 138 9.22 23.26 5.66
C ASP A 138 8.87 22.69 7.04
N THR A 139 9.63 23.08 8.06
CA THR A 139 9.40 22.61 9.44
C THR A 139 8.18 23.27 10.09
N GLY A 140 7.62 24.31 9.47
CA GLY A 140 6.76 25.26 10.18
C GLY A 140 7.54 26.08 11.21
N TRP A 141 6.85 27.03 11.85
CA TRP A 141 7.42 27.85 12.90
C TRP A 141 7.50 27.07 14.22
N ILE A 142 8.68 27.09 14.84
CA ILE A 142 8.99 26.47 16.12
C ILE A 142 9.48 27.57 17.06
N ASN A 143 8.87 27.66 18.24
CA ASN A 143 9.22 28.67 19.24
C ASN A 143 10.54 28.31 19.94
N ILE A 144 11.31 29.35 20.28
CA ILE A 144 12.60 29.24 20.95
C ILE A 144 12.49 29.92 22.31
N ASP A 145 13.02 29.27 23.35
CA ASP A 145 13.18 29.91 24.65
C ASP A 145 14.37 30.88 24.62
N PRO A 146 14.20 32.15 25.00
CA PRO A 146 15.24 33.17 24.86
C PRO A 146 16.47 32.97 25.77
N GLY A 147 16.31 32.24 26.88
CA GLY A 147 17.39 31.89 27.81
C GLY A 147 18.07 33.09 28.50
N ASN A 148 18.98 32.81 29.44
CA ASN A 148 20.04 33.72 29.93
C ASN A 148 19.72 35.22 30.02
N GLY A 149 18.68 35.57 30.79
CA GLY A 149 18.38 36.98 31.07
C GLY A 149 17.67 37.73 29.93
N TRP A 150 17.14 37.02 28.94
CA TRP A 150 16.23 37.56 27.92
C TRP A 150 14.81 37.04 28.12
N ALA A 151 13.81 37.85 27.75
CA ALA A 151 12.40 37.53 27.89
C ALA A 151 11.60 37.89 26.63
N LEU A 152 10.52 37.15 26.40
CA LEU A 152 9.58 37.36 25.30
C LEU A 152 8.72 38.59 25.56
N LYS A 153 8.68 39.55 24.63
CA LYS A 153 8.03 40.85 24.83
C LYS A 153 6.49 40.80 24.95
N ASN A 154 5.87 40.08 24.03
CA ASN A 154 4.43 40.04 23.75
C ASN A 154 3.86 38.62 23.86
N GLY A 155 4.68 37.57 23.71
CA GLY A 155 4.24 36.18 23.87
C GLY A 155 5.14 35.13 23.21
N PRO A 156 4.70 33.86 23.16
CA PRO A 156 5.50 32.70 22.74
C PRO A 156 6.03 32.78 21.30
N ASN A 157 5.45 33.63 20.45
CA ASN A 157 5.81 33.76 19.04
C ASN A 157 6.90 34.81 18.78
N ASP A 158 7.34 35.54 19.79
CA ASP A 158 8.33 36.60 19.61
C ASP A 158 9.73 36.08 19.35
N PHE A 159 10.03 34.82 19.69
CA PHE A 159 11.30 34.21 19.32
C PHE A 159 11.06 32.81 18.77
N ARG A 160 11.32 32.66 17.48
CA ARG A 160 10.96 31.45 16.73
C ARG A 160 11.81 31.31 15.48
N TYR A 161 11.94 30.07 15.02
CA TYR A 161 12.59 29.75 13.77
C TYR A 161 11.71 28.86 12.89
N ARG A 162 12.05 28.81 11.61
CA ARG A 162 11.62 27.75 10.69
C ARG A 162 12.73 27.43 9.73
N ILE A 163 12.73 26.23 9.19
CA ILE A 163 13.57 25.86 8.07
C ILE A 163 12.69 25.75 6.86
N LYS A 164 13.06 26.45 5.79
CA LYS A 164 12.39 26.37 4.52
C LYS A 164 13.41 26.21 3.40
N ASN A 165 13.30 25.12 2.63
CA ASN A 165 14.18 24.81 1.52
C ASN A 165 15.68 24.87 1.88
N GLY A 166 16.07 24.27 3.02
CA GLY A 166 17.47 24.25 3.47
C GLY A 166 17.99 25.60 4.00
N VAL A 167 17.10 26.55 4.28
CA VAL A 167 17.44 27.85 4.84
C VAL A 167 16.72 28.03 6.17
N ALA A 168 17.47 28.35 7.22
CA ALA A 168 16.91 28.74 8.50
C ALA A 168 16.48 30.21 8.45
N HIS A 169 15.28 30.49 8.94
CA HIS A 169 14.77 31.84 9.16
C HIS A 169 14.45 31.99 10.63
N ILE A 170 15.02 33.02 11.26
CA ILE A 170 14.82 33.31 12.68
C ILE A 170 14.26 34.72 12.82
N VAL A 171 13.24 34.85 13.65
CA VAL A 171 12.62 36.13 13.99
C VAL A 171 12.70 36.29 15.50
N CYS A 172 13.12 37.47 15.96
CA CYS A 172 13.14 37.80 17.38
C CYS A 172 12.44 39.14 17.69
N ASN A 173 11.87 39.22 18.88
CA ASN A 173 11.45 40.44 19.56
C ASN A 173 11.55 40.23 21.08
N LEU A 174 12.73 40.49 21.62
CA LEU A 174 13.09 40.16 23.00
C LEU A 174 13.40 41.42 23.79
N TYR A 175 13.23 41.38 25.11
CA TYR A 175 13.74 42.42 26.00
C TYR A 175 14.63 41.80 27.08
N PRO A 176 15.64 42.52 27.59
CA PRO A 176 16.49 42.01 28.64
C PRO A 176 15.77 42.05 30.00
N TYR A 177 15.91 40.97 30.76
CA TYR A 177 15.34 40.79 32.10
C TYR A 177 16.17 41.51 33.19
N MET A 178 17.45 41.78 32.96
CA MET A 178 18.38 42.46 33.89
C MET A 178 19.30 43.44 33.15
N ASP A 179 19.87 44.40 33.87
CA ASP A 179 20.94 45.29 33.36
C ASP A 179 22.31 44.59 33.27
N SER A 180 22.32 43.26 33.24
CA SER A 180 23.51 42.45 32.94
C SER A 180 23.64 42.29 31.43
N PRO A 181 24.86 42.30 30.86
CA PRO A 181 25.02 41.94 29.46
C PRO A 181 24.51 40.50 29.28
N GLY A 182 23.32 40.34 28.69
CA GLY A 182 22.81 39.04 28.28
C GLY A 182 23.68 38.56 27.12
N GLU A 183 24.88 38.05 27.42
CA GLU A 183 25.90 37.74 26.41
C GLU A 183 25.44 36.64 25.46
N ILE A 184 24.57 35.74 25.92
CA ILE A 184 24.16 34.53 25.19
C ILE A 184 22.63 34.48 25.15
N LEU A 185 22.02 34.47 23.96
CA LEU A 185 20.65 33.97 23.80
C LEU A 185 20.77 32.44 23.62
N ASN A 186 20.38 31.66 24.63
CA ASN A 186 20.88 30.30 24.82
C ASN A 186 20.04 29.17 24.19
N TYR A 187 20.68 28.48 23.25
CA TYR A 187 20.90 27.03 23.01
C TYR A 187 19.93 25.86 23.26
N GLN A 188 18.63 25.97 23.53
CA GLN A 188 17.83 24.73 23.66
C GLN A 188 16.70 24.67 22.64
N GLY A 189 17.02 24.78 21.35
CA GLY A 189 15.95 24.59 20.37
C GLY A 189 16.24 24.78 18.89
N ILE A 190 17.44 25.16 18.44
CA ILE A 190 17.75 25.19 17.00
C ILE A 190 18.52 23.90 16.66
N PRO A 191 17.85 22.81 16.25
CA PRO A 191 18.49 21.53 15.96
C PRO A 191 19.39 21.57 14.71
N THR A 192 19.39 22.66 13.95
CA THR A 192 20.15 22.79 12.70
C THR A 192 21.25 23.83 12.82
N ARG A 193 22.45 23.30 13.03
CA ARG A 193 23.68 24.05 13.21
C ARG A 193 24.14 24.64 11.87
N PRO A 194 24.55 25.92 11.82
CA PRO A 194 25.21 26.44 10.64
C PRO A 194 26.56 25.73 10.45
N SER A 195 27.01 25.59 9.20
CA SER A 195 28.29 24.95 8.87
C SER A 195 29.53 25.78 9.27
N THR A 196 29.34 27.08 9.48
CA THR A 196 30.35 28.04 9.94
C THR A 196 29.70 29.06 10.86
N ASN A 197 30.49 29.85 11.61
CA ASN A 197 29.93 30.98 12.33
C ASN A 197 29.46 32.05 11.34
N TYR A 198 28.30 32.66 11.60
CA TYR A 198 27.75 33.77 10.82
C TYR A 198 27.64 35.00 11.71
N THR A 199 28.29 36.09 11.32
CA THR A 199 27.99 37.40 11.90
C THR A 199 26.78 38.00 11.19
N CYS A 200 25.83 38.47 11.96
CA CYS A 200 24.65 39.15 11.47
C CYS A 200 24.39 40.43 12.28
N MET A 201 23.53 41.30 11.75
CA MET A 201 23.11 42.50 12.47
C MET A 201 21.74 42.29 13.09
N GLY A 202 21.61 42.65 14.36
CA GLY A 202 20.33 42.94 15.00
C GLY A 202 20.20 44.42 15.30
N PHE A 203 19.05 44.82 15.83
CA PHE A 203 18.82 46.19 16.28
C PHE A 203 18.29 46.18 17.71
N LEU A 204 18.83 47.06 18.55
CA LEU A 204 18.16 47.46 19.78
C LEU A 204 17.22 48.61 19.44
N TRP A 205 15.96 48.45 19.80
CA TRP A 205 14.95 49.48 19.65
C TRP A 205 14.69 50.17 20.98
N ARG A 206 14.73 51.50 21.00
CA ARG A 206 14.42 52.32 22.16
C ARG A 206 13.79 53.63 21.72
N ASN A 207 12.62 53.97 22.26
CA ASN A 207 11.97 55.29 22.07
C ASN A 207 11.93 55.77 20.60
N GLY A 208 11.71 54.85 19.65
CA GLY A 208 11.64 55.19 18.22
C GLY A 208 12.98 55.19 17.47
N TYR A 209 14.10 54.89 18.13
CA TYR A 209 15.42 54.76 17.52
C TYR A 209 15.86 53.31 17.42
N PHE A 210 16.58 52.97 16.34
CA PHE A 210 17.19 51.66 16.11
C PHE A 210 18.71 51.78 16.17
N ASP A 211 19.31 51.12 17.17
CA ASP A 211 20.76 51.03 17.34
C ASP A 211 21.24 49.68 16.79
N PRO A 212 22.05 49.64 15.72
CA PRO A 212 22.53 48.39 15.14
C PRO A 212 23.49 47.70 16.10
N GLN A 213 23.31 46.39 16.28
CA GLN A 213 24.12 45.55 17.15
C GLN A 213 24.65 44.34 16.38
N ALA A 214 25.90 43.99 16.64
CA ALA A 214 26.47 42.76 16.09
C ALA A 214 25.90 41.56 16.85
N LEU A 215 25.53 40.53 16.09
CA LEU A 215 25.12 39.22 16.57
C LEU A 215 26.02 38.17 15.91
N GLU A 216 26.37 37.13 16.65
CA GLU A 216 27.12 35.99 16.13
C GLU A 216 26.29 34.73 16.28
N VAL A 217 26.01 34.06 15.17
CA VAL A 217 25.42 32.73 15.12
C VAL A 217 26.57 31.74 15.05
N ARG A 218 26.70 30.88 16.05
CA ARG A 218 27.79 29.92 16.12
C ARG A 218 27.42 28.58 15.52
N THR A 219 28.42 27.79 15.17
CA THR A 219 28.27 26.40 14.66
C THR A 219 27.67 25.45 15.68
N ASP A 220 27.68 25.78 16.96
CA ASP A 220 26.93 25.03 17.97
C ASP A 220 25.42 25.26 17.79
N GLY A 221 24.99 26.42 17.27
CA GLY A 221 23.60 26.85 17.13
C GLY A 221 23.24 28.04 18.02
N ASP A 222 24.18 28.56 18.82
CA ASP A 222 23.96 29.71 19.68
C ASP A 222 23.87 31.02 18.91
N ILE A 223 23.03 31.92 19.41
CA ILE A 223 22.98 33.31 18.97
C ILE A 223 23.52 34.17 20.11
N ILE A 224 24.63 34.83 19.83
CA ILE A 224 25.39 35.57 20.83
C ILE A 224 25.27 37.04 20.52
N TYR A 225 24.92 37.80 21.56
CA TYR A 225 24.91 39.24 21.48
C TYR A 225 26.36 39.75 21.55
N LYS A 226 26.83 40.37 20.48
CA LYS A 226 28.17 40.98 20.36
C LYS A 226 28.12 42.50 20.29
N GLY A 227 26.98 43.08 20.65
CA GLY A 227 26.77 44.52 20.64
C GLY A 227 27.72 45.24 21.60
N THR A 228 28.08 46.47 21.25
CA THR A 228 28.93 47.33 22.08
C THR A 228 28.14 48.01 23.21
N GLN A 229 26.81 48.01 23.11
CA GLN A 229 25.91 48.61 24.09
C GLN A 229 25.34 47.53 25.00
N ILE A 230 25.30 47.77 26.32
CA ILE A 230 24.64 46.84 27.24
C ILE A 230 23.12 46.98 27.08
N PRO A 231 22.38 45.90 26.76
CA PRO A 231 20.92 45.94 26.72
C PRO A 231 20.33 46.38 28.07
N GLN A 232 19.40 47.32 28.06
CA GLN A 232 18.70 47.85 29.24
C GLN A 232 17.24 47.43 29.19
N ARG A 233 16.56 47.33 30.34
CA ARG A 233 15.14 46.89 30.45
C ARG A 233 14.14 47.60 29.54
N ASN A 234 14.47 48.80 29.05
CA ASN A 234 13.61 49.59 28.17
C ASN A 234 14.00 49.47 26.68
N MET A 235 14.82 48.48 26.32
CA MET A 235 15.28 48.26 24.95
C MET A 235 14.85 46.88 24.45
N ASP A 236 14.34 46.82 23.23
CA ASP A 236 13.90 45.59 22.60
C ASP A 236 14.93 45.15 21.54
N LEU A 237 15.46 43.93 21.64
CA LEU A 237 16.29 43.32 20.61
C LEU A 237 15.40 42.71 19.51
N ILE A 238 15.56 43.22 18.30
CA ILE A 238 14.82 42.81 17.12
C ILE A 238 15.80 42.43 16.02
N PHE A 239 15.66 41.23 15.47
CA PHE A 239 16.39 40.79 14.30
C PHE A 239 15.58 39.81 13.46
N ASN A 240 15.85 39.85 12.15
CA ASN A 240 15.46 38.82 11.21
C ASN A 240 16.74 38.27 10.61
N LEU A 241 16.95 36.98 10.80
CA LEU A 241 18.19 36.32 10.42
C LEU A 241 17.86 35.19 9.46
N THR A 242 18.68 35.04 8.42
CA THR A 242 18.55 33.97 7.44
C THR A 242 19.94 33.43 7.10
N PHE A 243 20.12 32.11 7.21
CA PHE A 243 21.38 31.45 6.87
C PHE A 243 21.12 30.02 6.33
N PRO A 244 21.99 29.51 5.45
CA PRO A 244 21.89 28.13 4.99
C PRO A 244 22.19 27.17 6.15
N VAL A 245 21.41 26.10 6.26
CA VAL A 245 21.69 25.01 7.20
C VAL A 245 22.47 23.91 6.50
N GLY A 246 23.51 23.39 7.17
CA GLY A 246 24.17 22.17 6.71
C GLY A 246 23.25 20.99 6.99
N ILE A 247 22.90 20.23 5.95
CA ILE A 247 22.23 18.92 6.07
C ILE A 247 23.32 17.86 6.21
#